data_AF-A0A7I7WQ92-F1
#
_entry.id   AF-A0A7I7WQ92-F1
#
_cell.length_a   1.000
_cell.length_b   1.000
_cell.length_c   1.000
_cell.angle_alpha   90.00
_cell.angle_beta   90.00
_cell.angle_gamma   90.00
#
_symmetry.space_group_name_H-M   'P 1'
#
loop_
_entity.id
_entity.type
_entity.pdbx_description
1 polymer ?
#
loop_
_entity_poly.entity_id
_entity_poly.type
_entity_poly.pdbx_seq_one_letter_code
_entity_poly.pdbx_strand_id
1 'polypeptide(L)'
;MRNRWWLPALLAVATSAAACAPVDDESASGIQNCRKDSLSTLYPGIITVGTDQPAYPPWYIGDDPTNGEGFESALAFAVAGNLGYTPDEVRWVRVPFNGALEPGPKTFDASLSQFSITDQRRASVDFSSPYFDVTQVVVTTDTSPAARVRSIGDLEKTQLGVQVGTTSHTAAIEIAATSRSRCTTRTPTPRWR
;
A
#
# COMPACT_ATOMS: atom_id res chain seq x y z
N MET A 1 -46.36 51.24 46.72
CA MET A 1 -47.09 50.00 46.36
C MET A 1 -48.07 50.31 45.24
N ARG A 2 -48.17 49.41 44.24
CA ARG A 2 -49.07 49.39 43.06
C ARG A 2 -48.53 49.89 41.70
N ASN A 3 -47.99 48.91 40.98
CA ASN A 3 -48.09 48.57 39.55
C ASN A 3 -49.10 49.29 38.65
N ARG A 4 -48.71 49.37 37.36
CA ARG A 4 -49.44 49.19 36.07
C ARG A 4 -49.00 50.28 35.07
N TRP A 5 -48.85 50.12 33.77
CA TRP A 5 -49.06 49.05 32.78
C TRP A 5 -48.70 49.66 31.41
N TRP A 6 -47.77 49.11 30.64
CA TRP A 6 -47.69 49.37 29.19
C TRP A 6 -47.27 48.08 28.49
N LEU A 7 -48.23 47.40 27.84
CA LEU A 7 -48.02 46.40 26.78
C LEU A 7 -47.60 47.16 25.51
N PRO A 8 -46.77 46.59 24.62
CA PRO A 8 -47.39 45.84 23.53
C PRO A 8 -46.56 44.72 22.86
N ALA A 9 -47.30 43.97 22.04
CA ALA A 9 -46.94 43.40 20.76
C ALA A 9 -46.05 42.14 20.73
N LEU A 10 -46.75 41.03 20.50
CA LEU A 10 -46.24 39.81 19.86
C LEU A 10 -45.39 40.15 18.63
N LEU A 11 -44.18 39.60 18.58
CA LEU A 11 -43.49 39.30 17.35
C LEU A 11 -43.19 37.79 17.36
N ALA A 12 -43.99 37.02 16.61
CA ALA A 12 -43.78 35.60 16.40
C ALA A 12 -42.57 35.42 15.47
N VAL A 13 -41.41 35.13 16.03
CA VAL A 13 -40.24 34.69 15.28
C VAL A 13 -40.32 33.17 15.14
N ALA A 14 -40.63 32.69 13.94
CA ALA A 14 -40.53 31.29 13.59
C ALA A 14 -39.05 30.92 13.49
N THR A 15 -38.49 30.38 14.56
CA THR A 15 -37.16 29.77 14.56
C THR A 15 -37.24 28.40 13.90
N SER A 16 -36.87 28.35 12.61
CA SER A 16 -36.56 27.09 11.93
C SER A 16 -35.31 26.50 12.59
N ALA A 17 -35.51 25.57 13.52
CA ALA A 17 -34.42 24.72 13.98
C ALA A 17 -34.01 23.84 12.79
N ALA A 18 -32.93 24.23 12.11
CA ALA A 18 -32.17 23.29 11.31
C ALA A 18 -31.63 22.25 12.30
N ALA A 19 -32.35 21.15 12.45
CA ALA A 19 -31.85 19.96 13.08
C ALA A 19 -30.68 19.48 12.22
N CYS A 20 -29.46 19.80 12.66
CA CYS A 20 -28.32 18.98 12.32
C CYS A 20 -28.64 17.59 12.90
N ALA A 21 -29.13 16.70 12.05
CA ALA A 21 -28.96 15.28 12.29
C ALA A 21 -27.46 15.05 12.52
N PRO A 22 -27.04 14.40 13.61
CA PRO A 22 -25.68 13.89 13.63
C PRO A 22 -25.56 12.99 12.40
N VAL A 23 -24.63 13.34 11.52
CA VAL A 23 -24.05 12.35 10.62
C VAL A 23 -23.50 11.30 11.57
N ASP A 24 -24.10 10.11 11.54
CA ASP A 24 -23.52 8.94 12.18
C ASP A 24 -22.14 8.75 11.54
N ASP A 25 -21.11 9.26 12.22
CA ASP A 25 -19.79 8.69 12.08
C ASP A 25 -19.98 7.22 12.47
N GLU A 26 -20.07 6.34 11.46
CA GLU A 26 -19.78 4.91 11.58
C GLU A 26 -18.33 4.79 12.04
N SER A 27 -18.12 5.13 13.31
CA SER A 27 -16.96 4.81 14.10
C SER A 27 -16.96 3.29 14.17
N ALA A 28 -16.01 2.70 13.46
CA ALA A 28 -15.71 1.29 13.41
C ALA A 28 -15.79 0.64 14.81
N SER A 29 -16.96 0.13 15.16
CA SER A 29 -17.19 -0.63 16.39
C SER A 29 -16.62 -2.06 16.31
N GLY A 30 -15.79 -2.35 15.30
CA GLY A 30 -15.14 -3.64 15.09
C GLY A 30 -13.70 -3.75 15.59
N ILE A 31 -13.02 -2.65 15.92
CA ILE A 31 -11.56 -2.66 16.23
C ILE A 31 -11.26 -2.79 17.73
N GLN A 32 -12.29 -2.73 18.60
CA GLN A 32 -12.09 -2.73 20.06
C GLN A 32 -11.56 -4.06 20.64
N ASN A 33 -11.50 -5.13 19.85
CA ASN A 33 -11.09 -6.46 20.30
C ASN A 33 -9.87 -7.03 19.57
N CYS A 34 -9.12 -6.26 18.77
CA CYS A 34 -7.87 -6.73 18.16
C CYS A 34 -6.72 -6.61 19.15
N ARG A 35 -6.54 -7.65 19.98
CA ARG A 35 -5.47 -7.74 20.97
C ARG A 35 -4.80 -9.10 20.86
N LYS A 36 -3.55 -9.19 21.28
CA LYS A 36 -2.74 -10.41 21.27
C LYS A 36 -3.52 -11.68 21.67
N ASP A 37 -4.35 -11.61 22.72
CA ASP A 37 -5.08 -12.76 23.27
C ASP A 37 -6.25 -13.24 22.39
N SER A 38 -6.70 -12.42 21.44
CA SER A 38 -7.81 -12.74 20.53
C SER A 38 -7.36 -13.05 19.11
N LEU A 39 -6.06 -12.94 18.81
CA LEU A 39 -5.49 -13.18 17.49
C LEU A 39 -5.07 -14.64 17.33
N SER A 40 -5.52 -15.26 16.25
CA SER A 40 -5.10 -16.60 15.83
C SER A 40 -3.77 -16.55 15.08
N THR A 41 -2.66 -16.36 15.81
CA THR A 41 -1.32 -16.38 15.21
C THR A 41 -0.80 -17.81 15.00
N LEU A 42 0.18 -17.96 14.10
CA LEU A 42 0.86 -19.24 13.81
C LEU A 42 1.46 -19.89 15.06
N TYR A 43 2.01 -19.07 15.95
CA TYR A 43 2.56 -19.48 17.24
C TYR A 43 1.84 -18.70 18.34
N PRO A 44 1.22 -19.37 19.33
CA PRO A 44 0.50 -18.68 20.39
C PRO A 44 1.36 -17.62 21.09
N GLY A 45 0.85 -16.40 21.18
CA GLY A 45 1.53 -15.28 21.84
C GLY A 45 2.68 -14.65 21.05
N ILE A 46 2.96 -15.11 19.82
CA ILE A 46 4.01 -14.58 18.95
C ILE A 46 3.37 -14.08 17.65
N ILE A 47 3.81 -12.91 17.18
CA ILE A 47 3.48 -12.43 15.83
C ILE A 47 4.68 -12.65 14.91
N THR A 48 4.49 -13.43 13.86
CA THR A 48 5.53 -13.77 12.88
C THR A 48 5.43 -12.84 11.69
N VAL A 49 6.44 -11.99 11.49
CA VAL A 49 6.51 -11.02 10.39
C VAL A 49 7.45 -11.51 9.30
N GLY A 50 6.95 -11.57 8.06
CA GLY A 50 7.73 -11.92 6.87
C GLY A 50 8.28 -10.71 6.14
N THR A 51 9.56 -10.75 5.75
CA THR A 51 10.17 -9.79 4.81
C THR A 51 11.04 -10.49 3.78
N ASP A 52 11.30 -9.85 2.64
CA ASP A 52 12.18 -10.37 1.59
C ASP A 52 13.64 -10.55 2.07
N GLN A 53 14.42 -11.30 1.29
CA GLN A 53 15.86 -11.48 1.49
C GLN A 53 16.63 -11.19 0.19
N PRO A 54 17.54 -10.20 0.20
CA PRO A 54 17.80 -9.23 1.29
C PRO A 54 16.68 -8.19 1.42
N ALA A 55 16.59 -7.58 2.60
CA ALA A 55 15.73 -6.45 2.91
C ALA A 55 16.52 -5.14 2.78
N TYR A 56 16.03 -4.22 1.97
CA TYR A 56 16.81 -3.05 1.53
C TYR A 56 16.45 -1.75 2.27
N PRO A 57 17.42 -0.83 2.44
CA PRO A 57 17.14 0.54 2.84
C PRO A 57 16.25 1.27 1.80
N PRO A 58 15.43 2.26 2.22
CA PRO A 58 15.25 2.76 3.59
C PRO A 58 14.21 1.98 4.42
N TRP A 59 13.69 0.86 3.89
CA TRP A 59 12.63 0.08 4.53
C TRP A 59 13.16 -0.74 5.71
N TYR A 60 14.35 -1.30 5.53
CA TYR A 60 15.10 -2.05 6.53
C TYR A 60 16.57 -1.64 6.47
N ILE A 61 17.17 -1.32 7.61
CA ILE A 61 18.59 -0.94 7.66
C ILE A 61 19.45 -2.15 8.00
N GLY A 62 20.55 -2.30 7.26
CA GLY A 62 21.53 -3.36 7.49
C GLY A 62 21.09 -4.77 7.08
N ASP A 63 20.01 -4.90 6.28
CA ASP A 63 19.36 -6.19 6.02
C ASP A 63 19.01 -6.93 7.33
N ASP A 64 18.65 -6.20 8.36
CA ASP A 64 18.25 -6.74 9.65
C ASP A 64 16.88 -6.17 10.02
N PRO A 65 15.79 -6.97 9.93
CA PRO A 65 14.47 -6.50 10.29
C PRO A 65 14.24 -6.47 11.81
N THR A 66 15.13 -7.08 12.60
CA THR A 66 14.95 -7.23 14.05
C THR A 66 15.40 -6.01 14.85
N ASN A 67 16.19 -5.11 14.24
CA ASN A 67 16.79 -3.95 14.91
C ASN A 67 15.83 -2.75 15.07
N GLY A 68 14.64 -2.78 14.46
CA GLY A 68 13.69 -1.66 14.49
C GLY A 68 14.07 -0.48 13.60
N GLU A 69 15.11 -0.60 12.78
CA GLU A 69 15.63 0.48 11.94
C GLU A 69 15.15 0.37 10.49
N GLY A 70 14.71 1.51 9.96
CA GLY A 70 14.04 1.59 8.65
C GLY A 70 12.53 1.59 8.79
N PHE A 71 11.85 2.07 7.75
CA PHE A 71 10.42 2.36 7.83
C PHE A 71 9.56 1.12 8.14
N GLU A 72 9.75 0.00 7.44
CA GLU A 72 8.90 -1.18 7.62
C GLU A 72 9.25 -1.99 8.87
N SER A 73 10.52 -2.01 9.29
CA SER A 73 10.90 -2.59 10.59
C SER A 73 10.23 -1.81 11.72
N ALA A 74 10.37 -0.48 11.75
CA ALA A 74 9.74 0.37 12.75
C ALA A 74 8.21 0.27 12.72
N LEU A 75 7.61 0.19 11.53
CA LEU A 75 6.15 0.02 11.37
C LEU A 75 5.67 -1.32 11.94
N ALA A 76 6.38 -2.42 11.66
CA ALA A 76 6.02 -3.75 12.18
C ALA A 76 6.02 -3.77 13.71
N PHE A 77 7.05 -3.20 14.35
CA PHE A 77 7.11 -3.10 15.81
C PHE A 77 6.03 -2.17 16.38
N ALA A 78 5.72 -1.06 15.71
CA ALA A 78 4.65 -0.16 16.14
C ALA A 78 3.26 -0.84 16.09
N VAL A 79 2.97 -1.58 15.02
CA VAL A 79 1.74 -2.37 14.89
C VAL A 79 1.68 -3.46 15.95
N ALA A 80 2.77 -4.23 16.13
CA ALA A 80 2.85 -5.27 17.16
C ALA A 80 2.61 -4.72 18.56
N GLY A 81 3.23 -3.57 18.89
CA GLY A 81 3.02 -2.87 20.16
C GLY A 81 1.57 -2.45 20.39
N ASN A 82 0.91 -1.91 19.36
CA ASN A 82 -0.52 -1.55 19.44
C ASN A 82 -1.44 -2.76 19.66
N LEU A 83 -1.05 -3.93 19.16
CA LEU A 83 -1.76 -5.20 19.38
C LEU A 83 -1.43 -5.83 20.76
N GLY A 84 -0.43 -5.31 21.47
CA GLY A 84 -0.03 -5.77 22.79
C GLY A 84 1.07 -6.83 22.80
N TYR A 85 1.82 -6.99 21.71
CA TYR A 85 3.04 -7.79 21.69
C TYR A 85 4.23 -6.94 22.15
N THR A 86 5.15 -7.57 22.86
CA THR A 86 6.46 -6.99 23.17
C THR A 86 7.45 -7.25 22.02
N PRO A 87 8.57 -6.50 21.92
CA PRO A 87 9.53 -6.69 20.84
C PRO A 87 10.09 -8.13 20.74
N ASP A 88 10.29 -8.81 21.86
CA ASP A 88 10.74 -10.22 21.92
C ASP A 88 9.68 -11.23 21.47
N GLU A 89 8.43 -10.79 21.34
CA GLU A 89 7.30 -11.58 20.81
C GLU A 89 7.05 -11.34 19.31
N VAL A 90 7.89 -10.52 18.67
CA VAL A 90 7.91 -10.33 17.22
C VAL A 90 8.98 -11.25 16.62
N ARG A 91 8.53 -12.32 15.98
CA ARG A 91 9.41 -13.25 15.26
C ARG A 91 9.53 -12.82 13.81
N TRP A 92 10.74 -12.87 13.24
CA TRP A 92 10.96 -12.57 11.83
C TRP A 92 11.25 -13.83 11.01
N VAL A 93 10.74 -13.86 9.78
CA VAL A 93 11.07 -14.89 8.78
C VAL A 93 11.39 -14.25 7.44
N ARG A 94 12.26 -14.89 6.67
CA ARG A 94 12.59 -14.47 5.31
C ARG A 94 11.70 -15.18 4.31
N VAL A 95 11.04 -14.42 3.45
CA VAL A 95 10.10 -14.94 2.45
C VAL A 95 10.35 -14.23 1.13
N PRO A 96 10.70 -14.96 0.05
CA PRO A 96 10.86 -14.35 -1.26
C PRO A 96 9.61 -13.56 -1.68
N PHE A 97 9.80 -12.35 -2.23
CA PHE A 97 8.71 -11.43 -2.60
C PHE A 97 7.53 -12.11 -3.31
N ASN A 98 7.79 -12.95 -4.32
CA ASN A 98 6.73 -13.63 -5.07
C ASN A 98 6.02 -14.72 -4.24
N GLY A 99 6.76 -15.48 -3.43
CA GLY A 99 6.18 -16.53 -2.58
C GLY A 99 5.28 -15.96 -1.49
N ALA A 100 5.56 -14.75 -0.99
CA ALA A 100 4.68 -14.05 -0.07
C ALA A 100 3.30 -13.75 -0.69
N LEU A 101 3.22 -13.58 -2.02
CA LEU A 101 1.99 -13.26 -2.76
C LEU A 101 1.25 -14.49 -3.33
N GLU A 102 1.84 -15.69 -3.26
CA GLU A 102 1.17 -16.92 -3.73
C GLU A 102 -0.06 -17.24 -2.85
N PRO A 103 -1.14 -17.82 -3.38
CA PRO A 103 -2.25 -18.24 -2.54
C PRO A 103 -1.86 -19.43 -1.63
N GLY A 104 -2.54 -19.56 -0.50
CA GLY A 104 -2.42 -20.72 0.40
C GLY A 104 -1.71 -20.43 1.73
N PRO A 105 -1.40 -21.49 2.50
CA PRO A 105 -0.84 -21.35 3.85
C PRO A 105 0.46 -20.54 3.87
N LYS A 106 0.59 -19.66 4.86
CA LYS A 106 1.77 -18.80 5.06
C LYS A 106 2.58 -19.26 6.27
N THR A 107 3.88 -18.98 6.22
CA THR A 107 4.82 -19.19 7.33
C THR A 107 5.01 -17.93 8.18
N PHE A 108 4.16 -16.92 7.97
CA PHE A 108 4.10 -15.65 8.68
C PHE A 108 2.63 -15.28 8.94
N ASP A 109 2.41 -14.44 9.94
CA ASP A 109 1.12 -13.85 10.29
C ASP A 109 0.85 -12.57 9.46
N ALA A 110 1.89 -11.79 9.19
CA ALA A 110 1.85 -10.62 8.30
C ALA A 110 3.16 -10.50 7.51
N SER A 111 3.14 -9.86 6.34
CA SER A 111 4.37 -9.59 5.58
C SER A 111 4.45 -8.14 5.14
N LEU A 112 5.62 -7.54 5.33
CA LEU A 112 5.95 -6.18 4.95
C LEU A 112 7.14 -6.24 3.98
N SER A 113 6.90 -5.97 2.71
CA SER A 113 7.91 -5.96 1.65
C SER A 113 7.50 -5.06 0.49
N GLN A 114 7.02 -3.85 0.79
CA GLN A 114 6.62 -2.84 -0.20
C GLN A 114 5.63 -3.36 -1.27
N PHE A 115 4.69 -4.21 -0.86
CA PHE A 115 3.73 -4.78 -1.80
C PHE A 115 2.78 -3.71 -2.32
N SER A 116 2.87 -3.40 -3.61
CA SER A 116 1.80 -2.66 -4.28
C SER A 116 0.50 -3.46 -4.26
N ILE A 117 -0.59 -2.84 -3.82
CA ILE A 117 -1.89 -3.50 -3.75
C ILE A 117 -2.51 -3.48 -5.17
N THR A 118 -2.82 -4.65 -5.71
CA THR A 118 -3.48 -4.81 -7.03
C THR A 118 -4.61 -5.82 -6.93
N ASP A 119 -5.57 -5.77 -7.85
CA ASP A 119 -6.70 -6.70 -7.85
C ASP A 119 -6.25 -8.16 -8.04
N GLN A 120 -5.23 -8.37 -8.87
CA GLN A 120 -4.61 -9.69 -9.05
C GLN A 120 -4.03 -10.23 -7.73
N ARG A 121 -3.34 -9.38 -6.95
CA ARG A 121 -2.75 -9.80 -5.66
C ARG A 121 -3.83 -9.99 -4.60
N ARG A 122 -4.85 -9.13 -4.58
CA ARG A 122 -6.04 -9.26 -3.70
C ARG A 122 -6.80 -10.57 -3.92
N ALA A 123 -6.72 -11.15 -5.10
CA ALA A 123 -7.31 -12.46 -5.37
C ALA A 123 -6.54 -13.62 -4.70
N SER A 124 -5.30 -13.40 -4.24
CA SER A 124 -4.44 -14.43 -3.63
C SER A 124 -4.17 -14.22 -2.14
N VAL A 125 -4.14 -12.96 -1.68
CA VAL A 125 -3.86 -12.58 -0.29
C VAL A 125 -4.69 -11.38 0.15
N ASP A 126 -4.95 -11.28 1.45
CA ASP A 126 -5.56 -10.11 2.05
C ASP A 126 -4.53 -9.00 2.28
N PHE A 127 -4.96 -7.75 2.13
CA PHE A 127 -4.14 -6.57 2.39
C PHE A 127 -4.74 -5.74 3.52
N SER A 128 -3.86 -5.09 4.29
CA SER A 128 -4.26 -3.98 5.14
C SER A 128 -4.71 -2.77 4.31
N SER A 129 -5.12 -1.72 5.00
CA SER A 129 -5.08 -0.37 4.43
C SER A 129 -3.65 -0.04 3.95
N PRO A 130 -3.50 0.72 2.85
CA PRO A 130 -2.18 1.11 2.37
C PRO A 130 -1.46 1.96 3.41
N TYR A 131 -0.15 1.75 3.56
CA TYR A 131 0.71 2.53 4.48
C TYR A 131 1.71 3.43 3.76
N PHE A 132 1.83 3.33 2.44
CA PHE A 132 2.74 4.16 1.64
C PHE A 132 2.31 4.20 0.17
N ASP A 133 2.31 5.39 -0.44
CA ASP A 133 2.08 5.58 -1.87
C ASP A 133 3.41 5.78 -2.61
N VAL A 134 3.62 5.03 -3.69
CA VAL A 134 4.84 5.11 -4.50
C VAL A 134 4.52 5.56 -5.92
N THR A 135 5.35 6.45 -6.45
CA THR A 135 5.42 6.74 -7.89
C THR A 135 6.60 5.97 -8.46
N GLN A 136 6.36 5.17 -9.51
CA GLN A 136 7.42 4.44 -10.20
C GLN A 136 8.31 5.39 -10.99
N VAL A 137 9.63 5.17 -10.93
CA VAL A 137 10.63 5.93 -11.66
C VAL A 137 11.65 4.99 -12.29
N VAL A 138 12.30 5.46 -13.36
CA VAL A 138 13.45 4.77 -13.98
C VAL A 138 14.71 5.52 -13.58
N VAL A 139 15.71 4.79 -13.08
CA VAL A 139 17.00 5.34 -12.66
C VAL A 139 18.08 4.83 -13.59
N THR A 140 19.04 5.69 -13.93
CA THR A 140 20.20 5.33 -14.73
C THR A 140 21.40 6.19 -14.33
N THR A 141 22.61 5.78 -14.71
CA THR A 141 23.82 6.58 -14.51
C THR A 141 23.92 7.67 -15.56
N ASP A 142 24.62 8.76 -15.25
CA ASP A 142 24.90 9.86 -16.19
C ASP A 142 25.66 9.41 -17.46
N THR A 143 26.49 8.39 -17.32
CA THR A 143 27.26 7.76 -18.40
C THR A 143 26.44 6.83 -19.30
N SER A 144 25.24 6.44 -18.86
CA SER A 144 24.37 5.56 -19.64
C SER A 144 23.72 6.29 -20.82
N PRO A 145 23.58 5.65 -22.00
CA PRO A 145 22.76 6.20 -23.08
C PRO A 145 21.33 6.55 -22.66
N ALA A 146 20.81 5.85 -21.63
CA ALA A 146 19.47 6.11 -21.09
C ALA A 146 19.34 7.47 -20.38
N ALA A 147 20.44 8.16 -20.04
CA ALA A 147 20.40 9.48 -19.40
C ALA A 147 19.71 10.56 -20.25
N ARG A 148 19.56 10.32 -21.56
CA ARG A 148 18.85 11.20 -22.50
C ARG A 148 17.37 10.86 -22.69
N VAL A 149 16.88 9.77 -22.10
CA VAL A 149 15.47 9.36 -22.18
C VAL A 149 14.62 10.38 -21.40
N ARG A 150 13.59 10.93 -22.05
CA ARG A 150 12.68 11.91 -21.43
C ARG A 150 11.20 11.52 -21.52
N SER A 151 10.90 10.39 -22.16
CA SER A 151 9.54 9.91 -22.36
C SER A 151 9.45 8.39 -22.26
N ILE A 152 8.24 7.87 -22.04
CA ILE A 152 7.98 6.43 -22.04
C ILE A 152 8.33 5.81 -23.41
N GLY A 153 8.07 6.53 -24.51
CA GLY A 153 8.42 6.06 -25.86
C GLY A 153 9.92 5.88 -26.07
N ASP A 154 10.76 6.67 -25.40
CA ASP A 154 12.21 6.49 -25.47
C ASP A 154 12.69 5.25 -24.70
N LEU A 155 11.93 4.80 -23.69
CA LEU A 155 12.24 3.59 -22.93
C LEU A 155 12.08 2.31 -23.76
N GLU A 156 11.23 2.32 -24.80
CA GLU A 156 11.02 1.18 -25.70
C GLU A 156 12.31 0.68 -26.37
N LYS A 157 13.31 1.56 -26.50
CA LYS A 157 14.61 1.28 -27.13
C LYS A 157 15.70 0.95 -26.12
N THR A 158 15.35 0.92 -24.83
CA THR A 158 16.29 0.73 -23.72
C THR A 158 16.09 -0.63 -23.09
N GLN A 159 17.17 -1.26 -22.63
CA GLN A 159 17.09 -2.47 -21.82
C GLN A 159 16.78 -2.11 -20.37
N LEU A 160 15.61 -2.51 -19.89
CA LEU A 160 15.14 -2.23 -18.52
C LEU A 160 15.45 -3.41 -17.60
N GLY A 161 16.16 -3.14 -16.50
CA GLY A 161 16.35 -4.09 -15.39
C GLY A 161 15.26 -3.90 -14.34
N VAL A 162 14.57 -4.98 -13.99
CA VAL A 162 13.45 -5.00 -13.03
C VAL A 162 13.43 -6.32 -12.27
N GLN A 163 12.97 -6.32 -11.02
CA GLN A 163 12.76 -7.56 -10.27
C GLN A 163 11.49 -8.28 -10.77
N VAL A 164 11.61 -9.56 -11.07
CA VAL A 164 10.51 -10.39 -11.60
C VAL A 164 9.34 -10.44 -10.62
N GLY A 165 8.13 -10.22 -11.12
CA GLY A 165 6.88 -10.27 -10.34
C GLY A 165 6.49 -8.96 -9.64
N THR A 166 7.32 -7.91 -9.79
CA THR A 166 6.98 -6.55 -9.34
C THR A 166 6.03 -5.84 -10.30
N THR A 167 5.39 -4.78 -9.85
CA THR A 167 4.63 -3.88 -10.73
C THR A 167 5.53 -3.22 -11.79
N SER A 168 6.82 -3.02 -11.49
CA SER A 168 7.80 -2.53 -12.47
C SER A 168 8.09 -3.56 -13.56
N HIS A 169 8.05 -4.86 -13.23
CA HIS A 169 8.16 -5.92 -14.23
C HIS A 169 6.98 -5.90 -15.21
N THR A 170 5.75 -5.75 -14.71
CA THR A 170 4.57 -5.58 -15.56
C THR A 170 4.69 -4.35 -16.46
N ALA A 171 5.04 -3.19 -15.90
CA ALA A 171 5.23 -1.96 -16.67
C ALA A 171 6.31 -2.10 -17.76
N ALA A 172 7.44 -2.75 -17.45
CA ALA A 172 8.50 -2.99 -18.42
C ALA A 172 8.04 -3.90 -19.59
N ILE A 173 7.25 -4.93 -19.30
CA ILE A 173 6.65 -5.80 -20.32
C ILE A 173 5.69 -5.00 -21.23
N GLU A 174 4.84 -4.16 -20.64
CA GLU A 174 3.87 -3.34 -21.38
C GLU A 174 4.55 -2.31 -22.30
N ILE A 175 5.60 -1.65 -21.80
CA ILE A 175 6.45 -0.74 -22.59
C ILE A 175 7.05 -1.51 -23.78
N ALA A 176 7.62 -2.70 -23.54
CA ALA A 176 8.20 -3.52 -24.60
C ALA A 176 7.15 -4.05 -25.61
N ALA A 177 5.91 -4.32 -25.17
CA ALA A 177 4.81 -4.77 -26.04
C ALA A 177 4.32 -3.66 -26.99
N THR A 178 4.31 -2.41 -26.52
CA THR A 178 3.90 -1.24 -27.31
C THR A 178 4.82 -1.00 -28.52
N SER A 179 6.12 -1.28 -28.37
CA SER A 179 7.10 -1.25 -29.46
C SER A 179 6.79 -2.29 -30.56
N ARG A 180 6.32 -3.48 -30.16
CA ARG A 180 6.02 -4.59 -31.08
C ARG A 180 4.73 -4.38 -31.87
N SER A 181 3.68 -3.83 -31.26
CA SER A 181 2.38 -3.59 -31.92
C SER A 181 2.43 -2.45 -32.97
N ARG A 182 3.35 -1.51 -32.83
CA ARG A 182 3.64 -0.49 -33.88
C ARG A 182 4.36 -1.08 -35.09
N CYS A 183 5.10 -2.17 -34.93
CA CYS A 183 5.78 -2.84 -36.04
C CYS A 183 4.80 -3.66 -36.91
N THR A 184 3.77 -4.25 -36.30
CA THR A 184 2.73 -5.03 -37.01
C THR A 184 1.65 -4.18 -37.70
N THR A 185 1.51 -2.90 -37.35
CA THR A 185 0.56 -1.96 -37.99
C THR A 185 1.13 -1.24 -39.21
N ARG A 186 2.35 -1.53 -39.64
CA ARG A 186 2.88 -1.05 -40.92
C ARG A 186 2.26 -1.87 -42.05
N THR A 187 1.13 -1.39 -42.55
CA THR A 187 0.33 -1.95 -43.66
C THR A 187 1.24 -2.39 -44.81
N PRO A 188 1.07 -3.60 -45.40
CA PRO A 188 1.77 -3.93 -46.62
C PRO A 188 1.30 -2.95 -47.72
N THR A 189 2.23 -2.16 -48.24
CA THR A 189 2.00 -1.34 -49.45
C THR A 189 1.40 -2.23 -50.53
N PRO A 190 0.25 -1.86 -51.14
CA PRO A 190 -0.31 -2.65 -52.22
C PRO A 190 0.67 -2.61 -53.39
N ARG A 191 1.33 -3.74 -53.68
CA ARG A 191 2.00 -3.95 -54.96
C ARG A 191 0.91 -4.12 -56.01
N TRP A 192 0.64 -3.05 -56.75
CA TRP A 192 -0.01 -3.17 -58.04
C TRP A 192 0.94 -3.89 -59.00
N ARG A 193 0.56 -5.11 -59.39
CA ARG A 193 0.88 -5.72 -60.69
C ARG A 193 -0.34 -6.50 -61.14
#